data_AF-A0A923MR71-F1
#
_entry.id   AF-A0A923MR71-F1
#
_cell.length_a   1.000
_cell.length_b   1.000
_cell.length_c   1.000
_cell.angle_alpha   90.00
_cell.angle_beta   90.00
_cell.angle_gamma   90.00
#
_symmetry.space_group_name_H-M   'P 1'
#
loop_
_entity.id
_entity.type
_entity.pdbx_description
1 polymer ?
#
loop_
_entity_poly.entity_id
_entity_poly.type
_entity_poly.pdbx_seq_one_letter_code
_entity_poly.pdbx_strand_id
1 'polypeptide(L)'
;MSPARPTPGEVADGIESYLAQHPRAADTAAGIQRWWLAPRFGEVPVDLVQEALHELERRGVVSRHELAGQVVYRRFRKGRGG
;
A
#
# COMPACT_ATOMS: atom_id res chain seq x y z
N MET A 1 3.36 -23.14 15.47
CA MET A 1 2.50 -22.60 14.39
C MET A 1 3.34 -21.57 13.64
N SER A 2 3.73 -21.85 12.40
CA SER A 2 4.28 -20.79 11.55
C SER A 2 3.17 -19.75 11.36
N PRO A 3 3.44 -18.43 11.45
CA PRO A 3 2.40 -17.46 11.14
C PRO A 3 1.89 -17.74 9.73
N ALA A 4 0.57 -17.82 9.58
CA ALA A 4 -0.04 -17.95 8.27
C ALA A 4 0.42 -16.77 7.40
N ARG A 5 0.65 -17.01 6.10
CA ARG A 5 0.89 -15.90 5.16
C ARG A 5 -0.29 -14.93 5.27
N PRO A 6 -0.04 -13.60 5.31
CA PRO A 6 -1.12 -12.64 5.36
C PRO A 6 -1.98 -12.73 4.10
N THR A 7 -3.25 -12.40 4.25
CA THR A 7 -4.21 -12.26 3.15
C THR A 7 -4.07 -10.88 2.49
N PRO A 8 -4.58 -10.68 1.26
CA PRO A 8 -4.59 -9.35 0.64
C PRO A 8 -5.32 -8.30 1.49
N GLY A 9 -6.36 -8.72 2.22
CA GLY A 9 -7.11 -7.85 3.13
C GLY A 9 -6.26 -7.36 4.30
N GLU A 10 -5.52 -8.25 4.97
CA GLU A 10 -4.62 -7.87 6.06
C GLU A 10 -3.48 -6.96 5.57
N VAL A 11 -2.98 -7.21 4.35
CA VAL A 11 -2.00 -6.32 3.71
C VAL A 11 -2.61 -4.95 3.42
N ALA A 12 -3.82 -4.89 2.90
CA ALA A 12 -4.53 -3.63 2.64
C ALA A 12 -4.72 -2.82 3.93
N ASP A 13 -5.14 -3.47 5.02
CA ASP A 13 -5.28 -2.82 6.34
C ASP A 13 -3.93 -2.30 6.86
N GLY A 14 -2.85 -3.04 6.62
CA GLY A 14 -1.49 -2.61 6.94
C GLY A 14 -1.08 -1.34 6.18
N ILE A 15 -1.33 -1.29 4.87
CA ILE A 15 -1.04 -0.12 4.02
C ILE A 15 -1.89 1.08 4.47
N GLU A 16 -3.19 0.88 4.70
CA GLU A 16 -4.10 1.92 5.16
C GLU A 16 -3.68 2.48 6.53
N SER A 17 -3.34 1.61 7.48
CA SER A 17 -2.82 1.99 8.79
C SER A 17 -1.51 2.78 8.71
N TYR A 18 -0.61 2.38 7.81
CA TYR A 18 0.64 3.12 7.58
C TYR A 18 0.36 4.51 7.00
N LEU A 19 -0.50 4.63 6.00
CA LEU A 19 -0.87 5.92 5.38
C LEU A 19 -1.71 6.81 6.30
N ALA A 20 -2.38 6.26 7.30
CA ALA A 20 -3.02 7.01 8.37
C ALA A 20 -1.97 7.72 9.25
N GLN A 21 -0.89 7.01 9.61
CA GLN A 21 0.22 7.53 10.41
C GLN A 21 1.19 8.41 9.60
N HIS A 22 1.34 8.14 8.31
CA HIS A 22 2.23 8.85 7.39
C HIS A 22 1.49 9.36 6.14
N PRO A 23 0.61 10.39 6.24
CA PRO A 23 -0.26 10.83 5.13
C PRO A 23 0.46 11.42 3.91
N ARG A 24 1.77 11.62 3.99
CA ARG A 24 2.62 12.12 2.89
C ARG A 24 3.49 11.02 2.28
N ALA A 25 3.45 9.80 2.82
CA ALA A 25 4.20 8.68 2.27
C ALA A 25 3.71 8.36 0.85
N ALA A 26 4.67 8.04 -0.01
CA ALA A 26 4.47 7.61 -1.37
C ALA A 26 5.62 6.66 -1.71
N ASP A 27 5.31 5.48 -2.22
CA ASP A 27 6.35 4.51 -2.57
C ASP A 27 5.84 3.52 -3.63
N THR A 28 6.76 2.80 -4.25
CA THR A 28 6.48 1.67 -5.15
C THR A 28 5.95 0.46 -4.39
N ALA A 29 5.31 -0.50 -5.06
CA ALA A 29 4.84 -1.73 -4.40
C ALA A 29 5.98 -2.48 -3.66
N ALA A 30 7.19 -2.51 -4.24
CA ALA A 30 8.37 -3.11 -3.62
C ALA A 30 8.86 -2.32 -2.39
N GLY A 31 8.79 -0.99 -2.42
CA GLY A 31 9.10 -0.16 -1.26
C GLY A 31 8.07 -0.31 -0.13
N ILE A 32 6.79 -0.37 -0.47
CA ILE A 32 5.69 -0.63 0.49
C ILE A 32 5.88 -1.99 1.17
N GLN A 33 6.17 -3.04 0.40
CA GLN A 33 6.52 -4.35 0.92
C GLN A 33 7.67 -4.29 1.93
N ARG A 34 8.78 -3.65 1.55
CA ARG A 34 10.02 -3.65 2.34
C ARG A 34 10.00 -2.75 3.56
N TRP A 35 9.30 -1.62 3.49
CA TRP A 35 9.41 -0.57 4.51
C TRP A 35 8.14 -0.39 5.32
N TRP A 36 6.96 -0.51 4.70
CA TRP A 36 5.70 -0.25 5.39
C TRP A 36 5.17 -1.53 6.05
N LEU A 37 5.29 -2.66 5.34
CA LEU A 37 4.70 -3.93 5.73
C LEU A 37 5.66 -4.85 6.49
N ALA A 38 6.95 -4.81 6.16
CA ALA A 38 7.95 -5.68 6.80
C ALA A 38 7.95 -5.64 8.33
N PRO A 39 7.81 -4.48 9.01
CA PRO A 39 7.75 -4.45 10.48
C PRO A 39 6.57 -5.22 11.09
N ARG A 40 5.48 -5.40 10.34
CA ARG A 40 4.25 -6.06 10.82
C ARG A 40 4.11 -7.50 10.34
N PHE A 41 4.44 -7.75 9.08
CA PHE A 41 4.15 -9.02 8.41
C PHE A 41 5.42 -9.80 8.01
N GLY A 42 6.60 -9.20 8.16
CA GLY A 42 7.84 -9.78 7.63
C GLY A 42 7.84 -9.81 6.11
N GLU A 43 8.18 -10.95 5.51
CA GLU A 43 8.24 -11.11 4.06
C GLU A 43 6.85 -11.33 3.46
N VAL A 44 6.30 -10.26 2.87
CA VAL A 44 5.04 -10.31 2.11
C VAL A 44 5.37 -10.44 0.62
N PRO A 45 4.76 -11.35 -0.16
CA PRO A 45 4.95 -11.41 -1.60
C PRO A 45 4.52 -10.11 -2.29
N VAL A 46 5.30 -9.60 -3.24
CA VAL A 46 4.97 -8.35 -3.94
C VAL A 46 3.63 -8.41 -4.68
N ASP A 47 3.26 -9.57 -5.22
CA ASP A 47 1.99 -9.79 -5.91
C ASP A 47 0.79 -9.57 -4.96
N LEU A 48 0.93 -10.01 -3.71
CA LEU A 48 -0.08 -9.79 -2.67
C LEU A 48 -0.22 -8.30 -2.32
N VAL A 49 0.90 -7.58 -2.31
CA VAL A 49 0.92 -6.12 -2.12
C VAL A 49 0.23 -5.43 -3.29
N GLN A 50 0.44 -5.88 -4.52
CA GLN A 50 -0.25 -5.34 -5.70
C GLN A 50 -1.75 -5.59 -5.67
N GLU A 51 -2.19 -6.80 -5.29
CA GLU A 51 -3.62 -7.11 -5.12
C GLU A 51 -4.27 -6.20 -4.07
N ALA A 52 -3.62 -6.01 -2.93
CA ALA A 52 -4.08 -5.11 -1.88
C ALA A 52 -4.15 -3.66 -2.37
N LEU A 53 -3.13 -3.19 -3.08
CA LEU A 53 -3.09 -1.83 -3.65
C LEU A 53 -4.18 -1.61 -4.70
N HIS A 54 -4.48 -2.60 -5.55
CA HIS A 54 -5.58 -2.53 -6.50
C HIS A 54 -6.94 -2.43 -5.79
N GLU A 55 -7.16 -3.16 -4.70
CA GLU A 55 -8.38 -3.03 -3.91
C GLU A 55 -8.48 -1.66 -3.22
N LEU A 56 -7.39 -1.16 -2.65
CA LEU A 56 -7.35 0.16 -2.02
C LEU A 56 -7.54 1.30 -3.03
N GLU A 57 -7.06 1.14 -4.27
CA GLU A 57 -7.28 2.09 -5.36
C GLU A 57 -8.76 2.12 -5.76
N ARG A 58 -9.39 0.95 -5.94
CA ARG A 58 -10.84 0.85 -6.22
C ARG A 58 -11.69 1.49 -5.12
N ARG A 59 -11.28 1.35 -3.85
CA ARG A 59 -11.92 1.97 -2.68
C ARG A 59 -11.63 3.47 -2.54
N GLY A 60 -10.74 4.04 -3.35
CA GLY A 60 -10.35 5.46 -3.24
C GLY A 60 -9.51 5.78 -1.99
N VAL A 61 -8.80 4.79 -1.43
CA VAL A 61 -7.90 4.97 -0.29
C VAL A 61 -6.51 5.39 -0.76
N VAL A 62 -6.05 4.84 -1.89
CA VAL A 62 -4.78 5.19 -2.54
C VAL A 62 -4.99 5.66 -3.97
N SER A 63 -4.00 6.35 -4.51
CA SER A 63 -3.92 6.70 -5.93
C SER A 63 -2.62 6.18 -6.51
N ARG A 64 -2.71 5.57 -7.70
CA ARG A 64 -1.57 5.20 -8.53
C ARG A 64 -1.06 6.42 -9.31
N HIS A 65 0.25 6.64 -9.29
CA HIS A 65 0.90 7.68 -10.08
C HIS A 65 2.14 7.13 -10.78
N GLU A 66 2.37 7.55 -12.01
CA GLU A 66 3.63 7.31 -12.69
C GLU A 66 4.60 8.46 -12.41
N LEU A 67 5.78 8.13 -11.87
CA LEU A 67 6.84 9.07 -11.55
C LEU A 67 8.16 8.51 -12.07
N ALA A 68 8.82 9.24 -12.98
CA ALA A 68 10.11 8.84 -13.56
C ALA A 68 10.14 7.39 -14.11
N GLY A 69 9.03 6.93 -14.71
CA GLY A 69 8.90 5.58 -15.27
C GLY A 69 8.56 4.49 -14.25
N GLN A 70 8.31 4.85 -12.99
CA GLN A 70 7.90 3.91 -11.94
C GLN A 70 6.50 4.22 -11.43
N VAL A 71 5.77 3.18 -11.04
CA VAL A 71 4.47 3.32 -10.39
C VAL A 71 4.68 3.51 -8.88
N VAL A 72 4.21 4.64 -8.37
CA VAL A 72 4.16 4.95 -6.95
C VAL A 72 2.72 5.05 -6.47
N TYR A 73 2.48 4.53 -5.27
CA TYR A 73 1.20 4.57 -4.59
C TYR A 73 1.30 5.52 -3.40
N ARG A 74 0.29 6.37 -3.25
CA ARG A 74 0.18 7.31 -2.14
C ARG A 74 -1.27 7.43 -1.71
N ARG A 75 -1.51 7.99 -0.53
CA ARG A 75 -2.86 8.27 -0.05
C ARG A 75 -3.66 9.07 -1.08
N PHE A 76 -4.88 8.62 -1.37
CA PHE A 76 -5.80 9.34 -2.24
C PHE A 76 -6.07 10.71 -1.63
N ARG A 77 -5.84 11.75 -2.43
CA ARG A 77 -6.23 13.11 -2.08
C ARG A 77 -7.40 13.47 -2.96
N LYS A 78 -8.59 13.58 -2.35
CA LYS A 78 -9.72 14.23 -3.03
C LYS A 78 -9.23 15.62 -3.41
N GLY A 79 -9.13 15.89 -4.71
CA GLY A 79 -8.77 17.22 -5.19
C GLY A 79 -9.68 18.23 -4.49
N ARG A 80 -9.10 19.32 -3.95
CA ARG A 80 -9.91 20.47 -3.54
C ARG A 80 -10.60 20.98 -4.82
N GLY A 81 -11.82 20.53 -5.03
CA GLY A 81 -12.69 21.11 -6.04
C GLY A 81 -13.30 22.37 -5.45
N GLY A 82 -13.12 23.48 -6.16
CA GLY A 82 -13.88 24.73 -6.05
C GLY A 82 -13.66 25.53 -4.78
#